data_AF-A0A7V9EW78-F1
#
_entry.id   AF-A0A7V9EW78-F1
#
_cell.length_a   1.000
_cell.length_b   1.000
_cell.length_c   1.000
_cell.angle_alpha   90.00
_cell.angle_beta   90.00
_cell.angle_gamma   90.00
#
_symmetry.space_group_name_H-M   'P 1'
#
loop_
_entity.id
_entity.type
_entity.pdbx_description
1 polymer ?
#
loop_
_entity_poly.entity_id
_entity_poly.type
_entity_poly.pdbx_seq_one_letter_code
_entity_poly.pdbx_strand_id
1 'polypeptide(L)' 'MAGAGETTFSRVQHFHLALTADVELRAGLLDDALATVAQALAEAEATGSCFYEAELHRLRGATLLASSPALLT' A
#
# COMPACT_ATOMS: atom_id res chain seq x y z
N MET A 1 23.01 13.13 -13.30
CA MET A 1 21.91 12.78 -14.24
C MET A 1 21.66 11.29 -14.11
N ALA A 2 20.63 10.89 -13.36
CA ALA A 2 20.29 9.48 -13.16
C ALA A 2 19.77 8.89 -14.48
N GLY A 3 20.25 7.69 -14.82
CA GLY A 3 19.96 7.02 -16.07
C GLY A 3 18.53 6.50 -16.10
N ALA A 4 17.89 6.55 -17.27
CA ALA A 4 16.50 6.17 -17.54
C ALA A 4 16.09 4.72 -17.14
N GLY A 5 17.03 3.90 -16.66
CA GLY A 5 16.78 2.55 -16.15
C GLY A 5 16.50 2.47 -14.64
N GLU A 6 17.06 3.36 -13.82
CA GLU A 6 16.92 3.30 -12.35
C GLU A 6 15.52 3.76 -11.89
N THR A 7 14.91 4.68 -12.65
CA THR A 7 13.62 5.30 -12.33
C THR A 7 12.42 4.38 -12.57
N THR A 8 12.55 3.37 -13.45
CA THR A 8 11.45 2.46 -13.78
C THR A 8 11.33 1.33 -12.77
N PHE A 9 12.45 0.83 -12.24
CA PHE A 9 12.47 -0.30 -11.30
C PHE A 9 12.01 0.12 -9.89
N SER A 10 12.39 1.31 -9.46
CA SER A 10 11.91 1.91 -8.19
C SER A 10 10.40 2.20 -8.21
N ARG A 11 9.82 2.43 -9.39
CA ARG A 11 8.38 2.73 -9.56
C ARG A 11 7.44 1.53 -9.40
N VAL A 12 7.95 0.29 -9.43
CA VAL A 12 7.09 -0.92 -9.32
C VAL A 12 6.96 -1.39 -7.87
N GLN A 13 7.79 -0.87 -6.96
CA GLN A 13 7.87 -1.35 -5.58
C GLN A 13 6.59 -1.06 -4.78
N HIS A 14 6.06 0.17 -4.84
CA HIS A 14 4.79 0.53 -4.18
C HIS A 14 3.59 -0.25 -4.76
N PHE A 15 3.64 -0.62 -6.04
CA PHE A 15 2.61 -1.41 -6.70
C PHE A 15 2.63 -2.86 -6.18
N HIS A 16 3.82 -3.45 -6.05
CA HIS A 16 3.97 -4.77 -5.43
C HIS A 16 3.50 -4.77 -3.98
N LEU A 17 3.83 -3.72 -3.21
CA LEU A 17 3.35 -3.59 -1.83
C LEU A 17 1.82 -3.43 -1.76
N ALA A 18 1.19 -2.73 -2.70
CA ALA A 18 -0.27 -2.66 -2.76
C ALA A 18 -0.91 -4.05 -2.97
N LEU A 19 -0.32 -4.88 -3.85
CA LEU A 19 -0.78 -6.26 -4.05
C LEU A 19 -0.58 -7.13 -2.80
N THR A 20 0.58 -6.98 -2.14
CA THR A 20 0.84 -7.68 -0.87
C THR A 20 -0.19 -7.30 0.19
N ALA A 21 -0.48 -6.00 0.36
CA ALA A 21 -1.47 -5.52 1.30
C ALA A 21 -2.89 -6.05 1.01
N ASP A 22 -3.29 -6.16 -0.26
CA ASP A 22 -4.59 -6.76 -0.63
C ASP A 22 -4.66 -8.25 -0.26
N VAL A 23 -3.55 -9.00 -0.43
CA VAL A 23 -3.48 -10.41 -0.01
C VAL A 23 -3.54 -10.53 1.52
N GLU A 24 -2.77 -9.71 2.25
CA GLU A 24 -2.77 -9.69 3.72
C GLU A 24 -4.15 -9.34 4.27
N LEU A 25 -4.83 -8.34 3.70
CA LEU A 25 -6.20 -7.98 4.05
C LEU A 25 -7.15 -9.17 3.85
N ARG A 26 -7.10 -9.82 2.69
CA ARG A 26 -7.95 -10.99 2.39
C ARG A 26 -7.64 -12.19 3.28
N ALA A 27 -6.41 -12.32 3.76
CA ALA A 27 -5.97 -13.34 4.70
C ALA A 27 -6.32 -13.01 6.17
N GLY A 28 -6.83 -11.81 6.45
CA GLY A 28 -7.12 -11.34 7.82
C GLY A 28 -5.86 -10.94 8.61
N LEU A 29 -4.73 -10.78 7.94
CA LEU A 29 -3.47 -10.30 8.51
C LEU A 29 -3.49 -8.77 8.56
N LEU A 30 -4.40 -8.21 9.38
CA LEU A 30 -4.77 -6.80 9.29
C LEU A 30 -3.64 -5.86 9.72
N ASP A 31 -2.87 -6.23 10.74
CA ASP A 31 -1.71 -5.42 11.18
C ASP A 31 -0.61 -5.40 10.11
N ASP A 32 -0.34 -6.55 9.49
CA ASP A 32 0.62 -6.67 8.38
C ASP A 32 0.15 -5.83 7.18
N ALA A 33 -1.12 -5.92 6.81
CA ALA A 33 -1.71 -5.12 5.74
C ALA A 33 -1.55 -3.61 5.99
N LEU A 34 -1.76 -3.13 7.23
CA LEU A 34 -1.56 -1.72 7.57
C LEU A 34 -0.09 -1.31 7.47
N ALA A 35 0.83 -2.16 7.93
CA ALA A 35 2.26 -1.91 7.84
C ALA A 35 2.73 -1.84 6.37
N THR A 36 2.29 -2.78 5.55
CA THR A 36 2.60 -2.83 4.11
C THR A 36 2.06 -1.61 3.37
N VAL A 37 0.82 -1.17 3.66
CA VAL A 37 0.27 0.07 3.08
C VAL A 37 1.06 1.31 3.51
N ALA A 38 1.48 1.39 4.77
CA ALA A 38 2.29 2.51 5.25
C ALA A 38 3.65 2.57 4.54
N GLN A 39 4.31 1.42 4.34
CA GLN A 39 5.54 1.34 3.57
C GLN A 39 5.33 1.80 2.11
N ALA A 40 4.27 1.33 1.46
CA ALA A 40 3.98 1.70 0.08
C ALA A 40 3.73 3.20 -0.11
N LEU A 41 3.02 3.84 0.83
CA LEU A 41 2.79 5.29 0.82
C LEU A 41 4.09 6.07 1.04
N ALA A 42 4.96 5.62 1.95
CA ALA A 42 6.26 6.25 2.16
C ALA A 42 7.16 6.16 0.91
N GLU A 43 7.12 5.03 0.20
CA GLU A 43 7.83 4.86 -1.08
C GLU A 43 7.24 5.73 -2.20
N ALA A 44 5.90 5.81 -2.29
CA ALA A 44 5.22 6.70 -3.22
C ALA A 44 5.61 8.16 -3.00
N GLU A 45 5.65 8.62 -1.74
CA GLU A 45 6.10 9.96 -1.37
C GLU A 45 7.57 10.19 -1.72
N ALA A 46 8.47 9.27 -1.35
CA ALA A 46 9.90 9.38 -1.61
C ALA A 46 10.24 9.41 -3.11
N THR A 47 9.46 8.71 -3.94
CA THR A 47 9.66 8.64 -5.40
C THR A 47 8.84 9.67 -6.18
N GLY A 48 7.95 10.41 -5.51
CA GLY A 48 6.98 11.31 -6.15
C GLY A 48 5.97 10.58 -7.06
N SER A 49 5.73 9.30 -6.81
CA SER A 49 4.88 8.46 -7.66
C SER A 49 3.44 8.41 -7.14
N CYS A 50 2.48 8.88 -7.93
CA CYS A 50 1.05 8.83 -7.60
C CYS A 50 0.29 7.69 -8.30
N PHE A 51 1.00 6.76 -8.97
CA PHE A 51 0.39 5.78 -9.89
C PHE A 51 -0.63 4.85 -9.23
N TYR A 52 -0.41 4.48 -7.96
CA TYR A 52 -1.28 3.56 -7.21
C TYR A 52 -1.73 4.11 -5.85
N GLU A 53 -1.48 5.39 -5.60
CA GLU A 53 -1.72 6.04 -4.30
C GLU A 53 -3.20 6.03 -3.89
N ALA A 54 -4.11 6.22 -4.84
CA ALA A 54 -5.55 6.11 -4.59
C ALA A 54 -5.94 4.71 -4.08
N GLU A 55 -5.34 3.66 -4.63
CA GLU A 55 -5.61 2.29 -4.23
C GLU A 55 -4.99 1.98 -2.86
N LEU A 56 -3.81 2.51 -2.55
CA LEU A 56 -3.21 2.43 -1.21
C LEU A 56 -4.11 3.06 -0.15
N HIS A 57 -4.72 4.21 -0.44
CA HIS A 57 -5.70 4.82 0.47
C HIS A 57 -6.98 3.99 0.61
N ARG A 58 -7.47 3.37 -0.47
CA ARG A 58 -8.61 2.43 -0.42
C ARG A 58 -8.29 1.24 0.49
N LEU A 59 -7.15 0.59 0.28
CA LEU A 59 -6.69 -0.55 1.07
C LEU A 59 -6.54 -0.17 2.55
N ARG A 60 -5.92 0.98 2.85
CA ARG A 60 -5.83 1.49 4.23
C ARG A 60 -7.20 1.57 4.89
N GLY A 61 -8.17 2.17 4.21
CA GLY A 61 -9.53 2.32 4.74
C GLY A 61 -10.23 0.98 4.94
N ALA A 62 -10.12 0.08 3.95
CA ALA A 62 -10.70 -1.26 4.03
C ALA A 62 -10.11 -2.06 5.21
N THR A 63 -8.79 -2.02 5.40
CA THR A 63 -8.13 -2.70 6.51
C THR A 63 -8.54 -2.09 7.85
N LEU A 64 -8.57 -0.76 7.99
CA LEU A 64 -9.04 -0.10 9.22
C LEU A 64 -10.49 -0.46 9.57
N LEU A 65 -11.37 -0.58 8.58
CA LEU A 65 -12.75 -1.02 8.78
C LEU A 65 -12.80 -2.48 9.23
N ALA A 66 -11.99 -3.36 8.64
CA ALA A 66 -11.89 -4.76 9.03
C ALA A 66 -11.30 -4.95 10.44
N SER A 67 -10.38 -4.07 10.85
CA SER A 67 -9.79 -4.08 12.20
C SER A 67 -10.70 -3.47 13.27
N SER A 68 -11.77 -2.80 12.88
CA SER A 68 -12.67 -2.13 13.82
C SER A 68 -13.69 -3.11 14.41
N PRO A 69 -13.72 -3.28 15.75
CA PRO A 69 -14.72 -4.12 16.41
C PRO A 69 -16.14 -3.53 16.36
N ALA A 70 -16.29 -2.26 15.97
CA ALA A 70 -17.44 -1.43 16.33
C ALA A 70 -18.46 -1.16 15.20
N LEU A 71 -18.35 -1.81 14.05
CA LEU A 71 -19.30 -1.63 12.93
C LEU A 71 -20.41 -2.70 12.85
N LEU A 72 -20.56 -3.52 13.90
CA LEU A 72 -21.60 -4.56 14.00
C LEU A 72 -22.61 -4.34 15.16
N THR A 73 -22.73 -3.12 15.70
CA THR A 73 -23.76 -2.73 16.67
C THR A 73 -24.67 -1.66 16.10
#